data_AF-A0A7L1I464-F1
#
_entry.id   AF-A0A7L1I464-F1
#
_cell.length_a   1.000
_cell.length_b   1.000
_cell.length_c   1.000
_cell.angle_alpha   90.00
_cell.angle_beta   90.00
_cell.angle_gamma   90.00
#
_symmetry.space_group_name_H-M   'P 1'
#
loop_
_entity.id
_entity.type
_entity.pdbx_description
1 polymer ?
#
loop_
_entity_poly.entity_id
_entity_poly.type
_entity_poly.pdbx_seq_one_letter_code
_entity_poly.pdbx_strand_id
1 'polypeptide(L)'
;EKELPRYVHLMYDRRVVRGNTYALQVIPVVCLLCSTQPSLLEIQRQREAQRRALARKRAEQLQSRTPEPVEGREHVHVQTELYLEEISDRVIEVDIECQTDAFLDRPATPLFIPAKTGQDVATQIEEGELFDFDIEVKPILEVLVGKTIEQALLEVMEEEELAQLWARQRAYAELRNAELAEAQRLEEQDRRYREEKERRRLQHMQMLQKQKETTEKIAARAFAQRYLTDLIPSVFNNLRDSGFFYDPIERDIETEFLPWLMTEVEETLKRKVLGRTVLDSLISAVVEKRLDAFSHKPLPDQPEVPAEEPKPTETAQPQEAGETDTAEQLVAEQEETDQPVAEEQLSRRSSSQLEETDQAGTEDLGIE
;
A
#
# COMPACT_ATOMS: atom_id res chain seq x y z
N GLU A 1 47.81 -49.91 -8.22
CA GLU A 1 47.13 -48.95 -7.32
C GLU A 1 47.96 -47.67 -7.29
N LYS A 2 47.32 -46.50 -7.36
CA LYS A 2 47.99 -45.19 -7.40
C LYS A 2 48.56 -44.88 -6.01
N GLU A 3 49.88 -44.75 -5.91
CA GLU A 3 50.53 -44.27 -4.68
C GLU A 3 50.15 -42.80 -4.43
N LEU A 4 49.66 -42.51 -3.23
CA LEU A 4 49.31 -41.16 -2.78
C LEU A 4 50.59 -40.30 -2.66
N PRO A 5 50.56 -39.02 -3.06
CA PRO A 5 51.72 -38.16 -2.97
C PRO A 5 52.11 -37.92 -1.49
N ARG A 6 53.36 -38.22 -1.16
CA ARG A 6 53.98 -37.96 0.14
C ARG A 6 53.99 -36.45 0.39
N TYR A 7 53.14 -35.97 1.29
CA TYR A 7 53.08 -34.57 1.65
C TYR A 7 54.37 -34.16 2.39
N VAL A 8 55.17 -33.29 1.78
CA VAL A 8 56.35 -32.70 2.42
C VAL A 8 55.96 -31.34 2.98
N HIS A 9 56.20 -31.13 4.26
CA HIS A 9 55.87 -29.86 4.91
C HIS A 9 56.67 -28.73 4.26
N LEU A 10 55.96 -27.73 3.72
CA LEU A 10 56.56 -26.60 2.99
C LEU A 10 57.56 -25.80 3.83
N MET A 11 57.55 -25.95 5.16
CA MET A 11 58.48 -25.35 6.11
C MET A 11 59.86 -26.02 6.16
N TYR A 12 60.01 -27.22 5.60
CA TYR A 12 61.29 -27.94 5.54
C TYR A 12 61.79 -28.18 4.11
N ASP A 13 61.05 -27.70 3.11
CA ASP A 13 61.51 -27.77 1.72
C ASP A 13 62.68 -26.80 1.53
N ARG A 14 63.79 -27.35 1.01
CA ARG A 14 65.04 -26.61 0.73
C ARG A 14 64.92 -25.69 -0.48
N ARG A 15 63.90 -25.87 -1.32
CA ARG A 15 63.64 -25.01 -2.49
C ARG A 15 62.93 -23.71 -2.10
N VAL A 16 62.29 -23.69 -0.93
CA VAL A 16 61.55 -22.53 -0.44
C VAL A 16 62.52 -21.65 0.35
N VAL A 17 62.92 -20.54 -0.25
CA VAL A 17 63.77 -19.52 0.39
C VAL A 17 62.93 -18.74 1.38
N ARG A 18 63.24 -18.88 2.67
CA ARG A 18 62.54 -18.18 3.77
C ARG A 18 63.37 -16.97 4.18
N GLY A 19 62.88 -15.77 3.88
CA GLY A 19 63.57 -14.51 4.19
C GLY A 19 63.39 -13.47 3.07
N ASN A 20 63.81 -12.24 3.36
CA ASN A 20 63.68 -11.11 2.43
C ASN A 20 64.67 -11.26 1.26
N THR A 21 64.18 -11.39 0.02
CA THR A 21 64.98 -11.74 -1.17
C THR A 21 65.71 -10.54 -1.82
N TYR A 22 65.52 -9.33 -1.29
CA TYR A 22 66.07 -8.10 -1.87
C TYR A 22 67.54 -7.79 -1.50
N ALA A 23 68.16 -8.52 -0.57
CA ALA A 23 69.53 -8.22 -0.11
C ALA A 23 70.65 -9.05 -0.78
N LEU A 24 70.32 -9.94 -1.73
CA LEU A 24 71.28 -10.85 -2.38
C LEU A 24 71.74 -10.40 -3.78
N GLN A 25 71.43 -9.16 -4.18
CA GLN A 25 71.96 -8.55 -5.41
C GLN A 25 72.91 -7.40 -5.10
N VAL A 26 74.06 -7.72 -4.52
CA VAL A 26 75.27 -6.92 -4.73
C VAL A 26 76.43 -7.88 -4.94
N ILE A 27 76.58 -8.35 -6.19
CA ILE A 27 77.81 -8.96 -6.67
C ILE A 27 78.53 -7.85 -7.44
N PRO A 28 79.65 -7.28 -6.94
CA PRO A 28 80.47 -6.42 -7.77
C PRO A 28 81.25 -7.27 -8.78
N VAL A 29 81.09 -6.90 -10.05
CA VAL A 29 81.68 -7.48 -11.27
C VAL A 29 83.19 -7.17 -11.37
N VAL A 30 83.97 -7.47 -10.34
CA VAL A 30 85.43 -7.27 -10.36
C VAL A 30 86.14 -8.52 -9.83
N CYS A 31 85.97 -9.64 -10.53
CA CYS A 31 86.81 -10.82 -10.29
C CYS A 31 86.93 -11.69 -11.55
N LEU A 32 87.16 -11.04 -12.68
CA LEU A 32 87.72 -11.66 -13.88
C LEU A 32 88.86 -10.73 -14.27
N LEU A 33 90.11 -11.19 -14.09
CA LEU A 33 91.38 -10.45 -14.15
C LEU A 33 91.94 -9.99 -12.79
N CYS A 34 92.17 -10.90 -11.84
CA CYS A 34 93.38 -10.78 -11.02
C CYS A 34 93.83 -12.13 -10.46
N SER A 35 95.08 -12.44 -10.75
CA SER A 35 95.80 -13.68 -10.48
C SER A 35 96.00 -13.92 -8.98
N THR A 36 95.70 -15.15 -8.55
CA THR A 36 96.47 -15.96 -7.58
C THR A 36 97.13 -15.24 -6.40
N GLN A 37 96.35 -14.79 -5.42
CA GLN A 37 96.78 -14.78 -4.02
C GLN A 37 95.54 -14.99 -3.13
N PRO A 38 95.47 -16.04 -2.29
CA PRO A 38 94.40 -16.16 -1.31
C PRO A 38 94.54 -15.02 -0.28
N SER A 39 93.43 -14.35 0.00
CA SER A 39 93.39 -13.23 0.94
C SER A 39 93.87 -13.67 2.33
N LEU A 40 94.55 -12.78 3.08
CA LEU A 40 95.00 -13.08 4.45
C LEU A 40 93.87 -13.60 5.36
N LEU A 41 92.63 -13.17 5.08
CA LEU A 41 91.41 -13.60 5.77
C LEU A 41 91.03 -15.06 5.47
N GLU A 42 91.24 -15.55 4.24
CA GLU A 42 90.99 -16.95 3.87
C GLU A 42 92.04 -17.89 4.48
N ILE A 43 93.31 -17.45 4.55
CA ILE A 43 94.38 -18.22 5.22
C ILE A 43 94.12 -18.33 6.73
N GLN A 44 93.63 -17.26 7.36
CA GLN A 44 93.27 -17.28 8.78
C GLN A 44 92.10 -18.23 9.06
N ARG A 45 91.06 -18.21 8.23
CA ARG A 45 89.92 -19.16 8.31
C ARG A 45 90.36 -20.61 8.10
N GLN A 46 91.25 -20.87 7.14
CA GLN A 46 91.78 -22.22 6.92
C GLN A 46 92.63 -22.72 8.10
N ARG A 47 93.45 -21.86 8.72
CA ARG A 47 94.22 -22.20 9.93
C ARG A 47 93.32 -22.46 11.13
N GLU A 48 92.27 -21.67 11.31
CA GLU A 48 91.28 -21.89 12.38
C GLU A 48 90.50 -23.19 12.16
N ALA A 49 90.10 -23.49 10.93
CA ALA A 49 89.44 -24.74 10.55
C ALA A 49 90.36 -25.96 10.76
N GLN A 50 91.64 -25.86 10.39
CA GLN A 50 92.63 -26.92 10.64
C GLN A 50 92.88 -27.11 12.14
N ARG A 51 92.96 -26.03 12.94
CA ARG A 51 93.05 -26.12 14.41
C ARG A 51 91.83 -26.81 15.02
N ARG A 52 90.61 -26.46 14.58
CA ARG A 52 89.37 -27.13 15.03
C ARG A 52 89.33 -28.60 14.61
N ALA A 53 89.78 -28.94 13.41
CA ALA A 53 89.83 -30.33 12.94
C ALA A 53 90.85 -31.18 13.72
N LEU A 54 92.03 -30.63 14.04
CA LEU A 54 93.03 -31.30 14.88
C LEU A 54 92.56 -31.42 16.34
N ALA A 55 91.84 -30.41 16.86
CA ALA A 55 91.22 -30.49 18.19
C ALA A 55 90.15 -31.59 18.26
N ARG A 56 89.31 -31.72 17.22
CA ARG A 56 88.33 -32.82 17.12
C ARG A 56 89.00 -34.20 17.07
N LYS A 57 90.04 -34.36 16.25
CA LYS A 57 90.81 -35.62 16.19
C LYS A 57 91.49 -35.97 17.52
N ARG A 58 92.01 -34.98 18.25
CA ARG A 58 92.57 -35.19 19.61
C ARG A 58 91.49 -35.52 20.64
N ALA A 59 90.32 -34.89 20.56
CA ALA A 59 89.18 -35.20 21.43
C ALA A 59 88.66 -36.63 21.16
N GLU A 60 88.56 -37.05 19.89
CA GLU A 60 88.18 -38.42 19.50
C GLU A 60 89.21 -39.47 19.94
N GLN A 61 90.51 -39.14 19.96
CA GLN A 61 91.56 -40.04 20.48
C GLN A 61 91.62 -40.11 22.02
N LEU A 62 91.11 -39.10 22.72
CA LEU A 62 90.96 -39.06 24.18
C LEU A 62 89.63 -39.65 24.67
N GLN A 63 88.70 -39.98 23.78
CA GLN A 63 87.52 -40.77 24.12
C GLN A 63 87.91 -42.25 24.27
N SER A 64 88.45 -42.59 25.44
CA SER A 64 88.79 -43.94 25.85
C SER A 64 87.66 -44.59 26.68
N ARG A 65 87.12 -45.67 26.10
CA ARG A 65 86.71 -46.94 26.74
C ARG A 65 85.69 -46.99 27.88
N THR A 66 85.09 -45.89 28.32
CA THR A 66 84.00 -45.94 29.33
C THR A 66 82.67 -45.57 28.66
N PRO A 67 81.59 -46.38 28.80
CA PRO A 67 80.30 -46.07 28.19
C PRO A 67 79.67 -44.79 28.77
N GLU A 68 78.81 -44.15 27.98
CA GLU A 68 78.15 -42.89 28.37
C GLU A 68 77.26 -43.05 29.62
N PRO A 69 77.13 -42.00 30.46
CA PRO A 69 76.27 -42.01 31.64
C PRO A 69 74.80 -42.21 31.27
N VAL A 70 74.07 -42.95 32.09
CA VAL A 70 72.61 -43.14 31.93
C VAL A 70 71.87 -41.83 32.20
N GLU A 71 70.85 -41.52 31.38
CA GLU A 71 70.09 -40.26 31.46
C GLU A 71 69.60 -39.98 32.89
N GLY A 72 69.93 -38.78 33.39
CA GLY A 72 69.59 -38.32 34.74
C GLY A 72 70.69 -38.49 35.80
N ARG A 73 71.90 -38.94 35.44
CA ARG A 73 73.06 -38.97 36.35
C ARG A 73 74.33 -38.44 35.68
N GLU A 74 75.12 -37.67 36.42
CA GLU A 74 76.43 -37.19 35.99
C GLU A 74 77.54 -38.03 36.63
N HIS A 75 78.57 -38.41 35.85
CA HIS A 75 79.75 -39.07 36.40
C HIS A 75 80.68 -38.04 37.04
N VAL A 76 81.02 -38.24 38.31
CA VAL A 76 82.03 -37.44 39.03
C VAL A 76 83.37 -38.17 39.00
N HIS A 77 84.44 -37.46 38.65
CA HIS A 77 85.79 -38.03 38.64
C HIS A 77 86.32 -38.16 40.07
N VAL A 78 86.45 -39.40 40.54
CA VAL A 78 87.06 -39.72 41.84
C VAL A 78 88.54 -39.98 41.61
N GLN A 79 89.41 -39.45 42.48
CA GLN A 79 90.84 -39.71 42.46
C GLN A 79 91.10 -41.21 42.74
N THR A 80 91.21 -42.02 41.70
CA THR A 80 91.59 -43.44 41.78
C THR A 80 93.07 -43.66 41.42
N GLU A 81 93.85 -42.59 41.35
CA GLU A 81 95.29 -42.67 41.16
C GLU A 81 95.94 -43.20 42.45
N LEU A 82 96.91 -44.11 42.29
CA LEU A 82 97.60 -44.72 43.42
C LEU A 82 98.55 -43.69 44.06
N TYR A 83 98.03 -42.90 45.00
CA TYR A 83 98.81 -41.94 45.78
C TYR A 83 99.47 -42.65 46.96
N LEU A 84 100.72 -43.06 46.81
CA LEU A 84 101.54 -43.59 47.91
C LEU A 84 102.65 -42.57 48.20
N GLU A 85 102.58 -41.93 49.37
CA GLU A 85 103.69 -41.14 49.92
C GLU A 85 104.66 -42.08 50.66
N GLU A 86 105.92 -42.10 50.23
CA GLU A 86 106.96 -42.94 50.84
C GLU A 86 107.52 -42.24 52.10
N ILE A 87 106.95 -42.55 53.27
CA ILE A 87 107.41 -42.01 54.56
C ILE A 87 108.79 -42.60 54.88
N SER A 88 109.84 -41.83 54.68
CA SER A 88 111.24 -42.23 54.91
C SER A 88 111.87 -41.54 56.12
N ASP A 89 111.12 -41.45 57.23
CA ASP A 89 111.66 -41.06 58.53
C ASP A 89 111.65 -42.25 59.49
N ARG A 90 112.85 -42.59 59.99
CA ARG A 90 113.02 -43.61 61.04
C ARG A 90 112.49 -43.04 62.35
N VAL A 91 111.51 -43.69 62.95
CA VAL A 91 111.04 -43.35 64.30
C VAL A 91 112.20 -43.60 65.28
N ILE A 92 112.56 -42.57 66.05
CA ILE A 92 113.57 -42.68 67.11
C ILE A 92 112.96 -43.52 68.24
N GLU A 93 113.50 -44.71 68.47
CA GLU A 93 113.15 -45.51 69.65
C GLU A 93 113.79 -44.86 70.87
N VAL A 94 112.97 -44.27 71.74
CA VAL A 94 113.39 -43.73 73.03
C VAL A 94 113.05 -44.77 74.09
N ASP A 95 114.08 -45.31 74.74
CA ASP A 95 113.92 -46.21 75.89
C ASP A 95 113.29 -45.44 77.05
N ILE A 96 112.09 -45.87 77.47
CA ILE A 96 111.38 -45.27 78.61
C ILE A 96 111.67 -46.14 79.83
N GLU A 97 112.58 -45.67 80.69
CA GLU A 97 112.77 -46.23 82.02
C GLU A 97 111.77 -45.58 82.99
N CYS A 98 110.84 -46.38 83.53
CA CYS A 98 109.82 -45.91 84.47
C CYS A 98 110.41 -45.78 85.89
N GLN A 99 110.94 -44.61 86.24
CA GLN A 99 111.22 -44.26 87.63
C GLN A 99 109.91 -43.93 88.35
N THR A 100 109.50 -44.79 89.27
CA THR A 100 108.29 -44.60 90.10
C THR A 100 108.62 -43.63 91.24
N ASP A 101 108.35 -42.35 91.05
CA ASP A 101 108.33 -41.36 92.12
C ASP A 101 106.89 -40.99 92.48
N ALA A 102 106.61 -40.77 93.76
CA ALA A 102 105.26 -40.52 94.27
C ALA A 102 104.85 -39.07 93.96
N PHE A 103 104.01 -38.89 92.94
CA PHE A 103 103.47 -37.60 92.52
C PHE A 103 102.67 -36.92 93.65
N LEU A 104 103.13 -35.72 94.06
CA LEU A 104 102.32 -34.78 94.84
C LEU A 104 101.50 -33.89 93.88
N ASP A 105 100.22 -33.67 94.20
CA ASP A 105 99.30 -32.88 93.38
C ASP A 105 99.77 -31.42 93.23
N ARG A 106 100.21 -31.08 92.02
CA ARG A 106 100.48 -29.69 91.61
C ARG A 106 99.14 -29.00 91.30
N PRO A 107 98.88 -27.78 91.79
CA PRO A 107 97.65 -27.05 91.41
C PRO A 107 97.60 -26.81 89.90
N ALA A 108 96.39 -26.83 89.34
CA ALA A 108 96.18 -26.66 87.90
C ALA A 108 96.78 -25.35 87.39
N THR A 109 97.58 -25.45 86.32
CA THR A 109 98.19 -24.29 85.67
C THR A 109 97.10 -23.34 85.15
N PRO A 110 97.17 -22.02 85.42
CA PRO A 110 96.14 -21.09 84.97
C PRO A 110 96.04 -21.06 83.43
N LEU A 111 94.81 -20.94 82.93
CA LEU A 111 94.51 -20.86 81.50
C LEU A 111 95.10 -19.57 80.90
N PHE A 112 95.93 -19.71 79.86
CA PHE A 112 96.46 -18.58 79.12
C PHE A 112 95.39 -18.04 78.15
N ILE A 113 94.92 -16.81 78.39
CA ILE A 113 94.05 -16.06 77.47
C ILE A 113 94.92 -15.03 76.74
N PRO A 114 95.17 -15.17 75.42
CA PRO A 114 95.91 -14.18 74.67
C PRO A 114 95.16 -12.85 74.65
N ALA A 115 95.89 -11.73 74.81
CA ALA A 115 95.32 -10.41 74.64
C ALA A 115 94.84 -10.23 73.19
N LYS A 116 93.66 -9.64 72.98
CA LYS A 116 93.20 -9.30 71.64
C LYS A 116 94.16 -8.29 71.01
N THR A 117 94.85 -8.68 69.94
CA THR A 117 95.73 -7.80 69.16
C THR A 117 95.02 -7.42 67.86
N GLY A 118 94.49 -6.19 67.80
CA GLY A 118 93.77 -5.63 66.66
C GLY A 118 92.94 -4.41 67.08
N GLN A 119 92.67 -3.47 66.15
CA GLN A 119 91.71 -2.38 66.38
C GLN A 119 90.36 -2.80 65.82
N ASP A 120 89.34 -2.85 66.67
CA ASP A 120 87.96 -3.09 66.26
C ASP A 120 87.41 -1.80 65.62
N VAL A 121 87.08 -1.85 64.32
CA VAL A 121 86.45 -0.74 63.57
C VAL A 121 85.08 -1.19 63.07
N ALA A 122 84.04 -0.45 63.42
CA ALA A 122 82.71 -0.63 62.87
C ALA A 122 82.42 0.51 61.88
N THR A 123 81.94 0.16 60.69
CA THR A 123 81.43 1.11 59.69
C THR A 123 79.93 0.89 59.56
N GLN A 124 79.14 1.94 59.79
CA GLN A 124 77.69 1.94 59.62
C GLN A 124 77.33 2.98 58.56
N ILE A 125 76.38 2.64 57.70
CA ILE A 125 75.80 3.58 56.73
C ILE A 125 74.54 4.17 57.35
N GLU A 126 74.46 5.50 57.39
CA GLU A 126 73.33 6.22 57.99
C GLU A 126 72.17 6.37 56.99
N GLU A 127 70.96 6.61 57.51
CA GLU A 127 69.78 6.82 56.68
C GLU A 127 69.99 8.03 55.75
N GLY A 128 69.91 7.79 54.43
CA GLY A 128 70.05 8.81 53.39
C GLY A 128 71.44 8.92 52.74
N GLU A 129 72.47 8.21 53.22
CA GLU A 129 73.82 8.28 52.66
C GLU A 129 73.95 7.62 51.28
N LEU A 130 73.06 6.67 50.96
CA LEU A 130 73.01 5.96 49.68
C LEU A 130 71.87 6.41 48.75
N PHE A 131 71.12 7.45 49.13
CA PHE A 131 69.95 7.87 48.36
C PHE A 131 70.37 8.65 47.11
N ASP A 132 70.03 8.11 45.93
CA ASP A 132 70.15 8.81 44.65
C ASP A 132 68.76 9.20 44.13
N PHE A 133 68.48 10.51 44.14
CA PHE A 133 67.20 11.05 43.71
C PHE A 133 66.89 10.71 42.25
N ASP A 134 67.88 10.74 41.36
CA ASP A 134 67.67 10.55 39.92
C ASP A 134 67.34 9.10 39.58
N ILE A 135 67.66 8.15 40.44
CA ILE A 135 67.29 6.74 40.30
C ILE A 135 65.92 6.50 40.92
N GLU A 136 65.70 7.02 42.13
CA GLU A 136 64.49 6.71 42.90
C GLU A 136 63.23 7.42 42.38
N VAL A 137 63.38 8.60 41.74
CA VAL A 137 62.23 9.35 41.20
C VAL A 137 61.69 8.77 39.88
N LYS A 138 62.50 8.01 39.15
CA LYS A 138 62.13 7.43 37.84
C LYS A 138 60.85 6.60 37.88
N PRO A 139 60.66 5.62 38.78
CA PRO A 139 59.42 4.83 38.82
C PRO A 139 58.20 5.70 39.17
N ILE A 140 58.36 6.73 40.00
CA ILE A 140 57.27 7.65 40.37
C ILE A 140 56.84 8.47 39.16
N LEU A 141 57.80 9.03 38.43
CA LEU A 141 57.54 9.81 37.22
C LEU A 141 56.97 8.94 36.09
N GLU A 142 57.45 7.72 35.92
CA GLU A 142 56.94 6.79 34.91
C GLU A 142 55.46 6.47 35.15
N VAL A 143 55.09 6.20 36.40
CA VAL A 143 53.69 5.95 36.77
C VAL A 143 52.84 7.21 36.60
N LEU A 144 53.31 8.37 37.04
CA LEU A 144 52.57 9.63 36.89
C LEU A 144 52.34 9.99 35.43
N VAL A 145 53.39 9.98 34.61
CA VAL A 145 53.30 10.30 33.19
C VAL A 145 52.44 9.25 32.47
N GLY A 146 52.68 7.97 32.72
CA GLY A 146 51.89 6.89 32.13
C GLY A 146 50.40 7.03 32.42
N LYS A 147 50.04 7.26 33.69
CA LYS A 147 48.64 7.37 34.11
C LYS A 147 47.98 8.65 33.59
N THR A 148 48.70 9.76 33.54
CA THR A 148 48.16 11.02 32.97
C THR A 148 47.88 10.89 31.47
N ILE A 149 48.77 10.24 30.71
CA ILE A 149 48.58 10.03 29.27
C ILE A 149 47.47 9.02 29.02
N GLU A 150 47.41 7.92 29.77
CA GLU A 150 46.36 6.90 29.65
C GLU A 150 44.98 7.50 29.94
N GLN A 151 44.86 8.26 31.03
CA GLN A 151 43.61 8.95 31.36
C GLN A 151 43.21 9.96 30.28
N ALA A 152 44.14 10.80 29.82
CA ALA A 152 43.86 11.79 28.77
C ALA A 152 43.42 11.11 27.46
N LEU A 153 44.02 9.98 27.10
CA LEU A 153 43.64 9.24 25.89
C LEU A 153 42.21 8.67 26.00
N LEU A 154 41.85 8.09 27.15
CA LEU A 154 40.51 7.55 27.38
C LEU A 154 39.45 8.66 27.33
N GLU A 155 39.71 9.80 27.99
CA GLU A 155 38.79 10.95 27.97
C GLU A 155 38.56 11.47 26.56
N VAL A 156 39.61 11.65 25.75
CA VAL A 156 39.48 12.09 24.35
C VAL A 156 38.69 11.09 23.51
N MET A 157 38.93 9.78 23.69
CA MET A 157 38.18 8.74 22.98
C MET A 157 36.69 8.78 23.35
N GLU A 158 36.36 8.92 24.63
CA GLU A 158 34.97 9.04 25.09
C GLU A 158 34.28 10.29 24.53
N GLU A 159 34.96 11.43 24.49
CA GLU A 159 34.44 12.67 23.91
C GLU A 159 34.14 12.53 22.41
N GLU A 160 35.04 11.90 21.65
CA GLU A 160 34.85 11.64 20.22
C GLU A 160 33.66 10.69 19.98
N GLU A 161 33.52 9.63 20.77
CA GLU A 161 32.40 8.71 20.68
C GLU A 161 31.06 9.39 20.97
N LEU A 162 30.99 10.22 22.04
CA LEU A 162 29.80 10.99 22.37
C LEU A 162 29.44 11.98 21.26
N ALA A 163 30.43 12.67 20.69
CA ALA A 163 30.22 13.59 19.57
C ALA A 163 29.64 12.88 18.34
N GLN A 164 30.15 11.68 18.01
CA GLN A 164 29.62 10.86 16.92
C GLN A 164 28.20 10.39 17.18
N LEU A 165 27.89 9.93 18.40
CA LEU A 165 26.54 9.52 18.78
C LEU A 165 25.54 10.67 18.66
N TRP A 166 25.89 11.86 19.15
CA TRP A 166 25.03 13.04 19.00
C TRP A 166 24.84 13.46 17.55
N ALA A 167 25.92 13.45 16.74
CA ALA A 167 25.80 13.75 15.31
C ALA A 167 24.85 12.76 14.61
N ARG A 168 24.94 11.47 14.94
CA ARG A 168 24.05 10.43 14.41
C ARG A 168 22.61 10.64 14.87
N GLN A 169 22.38 10.97 16.14
CA GLN A 169 21.04 11.24 16.66
C GLN A 169 20.39 12.45 15.99
N ARG A 170 21.15 13.54 15.78
CA ARG A 170 20.65 14.73 15.07
C ARG A 170 20.29 14.40 13.63
N ALA A 171 21.17 13.73 12.89
CA ALA A 171 20.91 13.32 11.52
C ALA A 171 19.66 12.42 11.41
N TYR A 172 19.48 11.50 12.35
CA TYR A 172 18.29 10.65 12.39
C TYR A 172 17.02 11.46 12.72
N ALA A 173 17.08 12.40 13.66
CA ALA A 173 15.96 13.25 14.00
C ALA A 173 15.54 14.15 12.83
N GLU A 174 16.51 14.72 12.09
CA GLU A 174 16.27 15.51 10.88
C GLU A 174 15.56 14.68 9.81
N LEU A 175 16.06 13.47 9.53
CA LEU A 175 15.44 12.55 8.58
C LEU A 175 14.01 12.19 9.00
N ARG A 176 13.81 11.80 10.26
CA ARG A 176 12.50 11.43 10.80
C ARG A 176 11.50 12.59 10.72
N ASN A 177 11.94 13.81 11.00
CA ASN A 177 11.09 15.00 10.90
C ASN A 177 10.71 15.29 9.44
N ALA A 178 11.63 15.12 8.50
CA ALA A 178 11.35 15.26 7.07
C ALA A 178 10.35 14.20 6.58
N GLU A 179 10.55 12.94 6.95
CA GLU A 179 9.64 11.83 6.62
C GLU A 179 8.23 12.07 7.20
N LEU A 180 8.15 12.54 8.45
CA LEU A 180 6.87 12.85 9.10
C LEU A 180 6.13 13.98 8.37
N ALA A 181 6.83 15.05 8.00
CA ALA A 181 6.25 16.15 7.24
C ALA A 181 5.75 15.71 5.84
N GLU A 182 6.49 14.83 5.16
CA GLU A 182 6.06 14.26 3.89
C GLU A 182 4.83 13.35 4.04
N ALA A 183 4.80 12.50 5.06
CA ALA A 183 3.67 11.63 5.36
C ALA A 183 2.39 12.45 5.62
N GLN A 184 2.47 13.49 6.44
CA GLN A 184 1.35 14.40 6.69
C GLN A 184 0.86 15.06 5.40
N ARG A 185 1.77 15.54 4.55
CA ARG A 185 1.43 16.13 3.25
C ARG A 185 0.65 15.14 2.37
N LEU A 186 1.08 13.88 2.32
CA LEU A 186 0.42 12.84 1.53
C LEU A 186 -0.94 12.45 2.12
N GLU A 187 -1.05 12.33 3.44
CA GLU A 187 -2.31 12.03 4.11
C GLU A 187 -3.38 13.09 3.85
N GLU A 188 -3.01 14.37 3.88
CA GLU A 188 -3.93 15.47 3.56
C GLU A 188 -4.38 15.44 2.09
N GLN A 189 -3.46 15.14 1.17
CA GLN A 189 -3.80 14.98 -0.25
C GLN A 189 -4.76 13.81 -0.45
N ASP A 190 -4.50 12.67 0.18
CA ASP A 190 -5.37 11.51 0.13
C ASP A 190 -6.73 11.78 0.75
N ARG A 191 -6.79 12.56 1.84
CA ARG A 191 -8.06 12.99 2.45
C ARG A 191 -8.89 13.78 1.45
N ARG A 192 -8.30 14.79 0.80
CA ARG A 192 -8.97 15.61 -0.23
C ARG A 192 -9.44 14.75 -1.40
N TYR A 193 -8.60 13.84 -1.89
CA TYR A 193 -8.95 12.95 -2.99
C TYR A 193 -10.08 11.98 -2.64
N ARG A 194 -10.07 11.42 -1.41
CA ARG A 194 -11.13 10.55 -0.90
C ARG A 194 -12.46 11.29 -0.83
N GLU A 195 -12.48 12.48 -0.24
CA GLU A 195 -13.68 13.32 -0.16
C GLU A 195 -14.23 13.67 -1.55
N GLU A 196 -13.36 14.06 -2.49
CA GLU A 196 -13.78 14.37 -3.86
C GLU A 196 -14.34 13.13 -4.58
N LYS A 197 -13.68 11.98 -4.44
CA LYS A 197 -14.12 10.71 -5.03
C LYS A 197 -15.49 10.29 -4.49
N GLU A 198 -15.74 10.47 -3.21
CA GLU A 198 -17.05 10.20 -2.59
C GLU A 198 -18.13 11.15 -3.12
N ARG A 199 -17.83 12.45 -3.21
CA ARG A 199 -18.77 13.43 -3.81
C ARG A 199 -19.13 13.07 -5.25
N ARG A 200 -18.12 12.74 -6.08
CA ARG A 200 -18.35 12.30 -7.47
C ARG A 200 -19.15 11.01 -7.54
N ARG A 201 -18.89 10.04 -6.66
CA ARG A 201 -19.64 8.78 -6.58
C ARG A 201 -21.11 9.05 -6.25
N LEU A 202 -21.40 9.88 -5.25
CA LEU A 202 -22.76 10.24 -4.86
C LEU A 202 -23.51 10.93 -6.00
N GLN A 203 -22.88 11.91 -6.66
CA GLN A 203 -23.46 12.60 -7.81
C GLN A 203 -23.76 11.63 -8.97
N HIS A 204 -22.82 10.74 -9.29
CA HIS A 204 -23.03 9.75 -10.34
C HIS A 204 -24.16 8.77 -9.99
N MET A 205 -24.24 8.35 -8.74
CA MET A 205 -25.31 7.45 -8.28
C MET A 205 -26.69 8.11 -8.40
N GLN A 206 -26.80 9.39 -8.01
CA GLN A 206 -28.05 10.17 -8.17
C GLN A 206 -28.40 10.38 -9.65
N MET A 207 -27.42 10.66 -10.51
CA MET A 207 -27.62 10.77 -11.95
C MET A 207 -28.15 9.46 -12.53
N LEU A 208 -27.56 8.32 -12.16
CA LEU A 208 -27.99 7.00 -12.60
C LEU A 208 -29.42 6.67 -12.14
N GLN A 209 -29.78 7.02 -10.90
CA GLN A 209 -31.15 6.85 -10.40
C GLN A 209 -32.15 7.64 -11.24
N LYS A 210 -31.88 8.94 -11.47
CA LYS A 210 -32.73 9.78 -12.32
C LYS A 210 -32.80 9.25 -13.75
N GLN A 211 -31.69 8.77 -14.31
CA GLN A 211 -31.68 8.15 -15.63
C GLN A 211 -32.60 6.92 -15.67
N LYS A 212 -32.49 6.00 -14.70
CA LYS A 212 -33.39 4.84 -14.60
C LYS A 212 -34.85 5.26 -14.55
N GLU A 213 -35.20 6.19 -13.66
CA GLU A 213 -36.57 6.71 -13.56
C GLU A 213 -37.06 7.32 -14.88
N THR A 214 -36.21 8.11 -15.56
CA THR A 214 -36.58 8.70 -16.85
C THR A 214 -36.76 7.64 -17.93
N THR A 215 -35.89 6.62 -17.98
CA THR A 215 -36.00 5.52 -18.94
C THR A 215 -37.27 4.70 -18.71
N GLU A 216 -37.62 4.42 -17.45
CA GLU A 216 -38.86 3.73 -17.08
C GLU A 216 -40.09 4.54 -17.46
N LYS A 217 -40.10 5.86 -17.19
CA LYS A 217 -41.19 6.76 -17.61
C LYS A 217 -41.37 6.81 -19.12
N ILE A 218 -40.26 6.88 -19.87
CA ILE A 218 -40.28 6.88 -21.34
C ILE A 218 -40.79 5.52 -21.85
N ALA A 219 -40.32 4.42 -21.28
CA ALA A 219 -40.76 3.07 -21.63
C ALA A 219 -42.25 2.87 -21.34
N ALA A 220 -42.73 3.28 -20.17
CA ALA A 220 -44.14 3.22 -19.78
C ALA A 220 -45.02 4.06 -20.72
N ARG A 221 -44.59 5.28 -21.06
CA ARG A 221 -45.29 6.13 -22.05
C ARG A 221 -45.35 5.46 -23.42
N ALA A 222 -44.23 4.96 -23.93
CA ALA A 222 -44.17 4.29 -25.23
C ALA A 222 -45.06 3.03 -25.26
N PHE A 223 -45.04 2.26 -24.16
CA PHE A 223 -45.91 1.10 -23.99
C PHE A 223 -47.39 1.49 -23.99
N ALA A 224 -47.77 2.49 -23.20
CA ALA A 224 -49.15 2.97 -23.13
C ALA A 224 -49.64 3.49 -24.49
N GLN A 225 -48.82 4.25 -25.21
CA GLN A 225 -49.15 4.74 -26.54
C GLN A 225 -49.40 3.59 -27.52
N ARG A 226 -48.50 2.60 -27.56
CA ARG A 226 -48.65 1.42 -28.43
C ARG A 226 -49.91 0.63 -28.07
N TYR A 227 -50.13 0.37 -26.77
CA TYR A 227 -51.29 -0.36 -26.30
C TYR A 227 -52.61 0.35 -26.61
N LEU A 228 -52.69 1.67 -26.37
CA LEU A 228 -53.88 2.47 -26.66
C LEU A 228 -54.17 2.57 -28.17
N THR A 229 -53.13 2.64 -29.00
CA THR A 229 -53.28 2.70 -30.46
C THR A 229 -54.00 1.47 -31.00
N ASP A 230 -53.72 0.28 -30.45
CA ASP A 230 -54.35 -0.97 -30.87
C ASP A 230 -55.70 -1.22 -30.16
N LEU A 231 -55.81 -0.82 -28.89
CA LEU A 231 -57.01 -1.02 -28.08
C LEU A 231 -58.18 -0.15 -28.56
N ILE A 232 -57.95 1.12 -28.87
CA ILE A 232 -59.01 2.06 -29.26
C ILE A 232 -59.78 1.50 -30.48
N PRO A 233 -59.16 1.20 -31.64
CA PRO A 233 -59.88 0.65 -32.78
C PRO A 233 -60.55 -0.69 -32.47
N SER A 234 -59.92 -1.57 -31.69
CA SER A 234 -60.50 -2.87 -31.32
C SER A 234 -61.78 -2.70 -30.50
N VAL A 235 -61.78 -1.84 -29.47
CA VAL A 235 -62.96 -1.55 -28.66
C VAL A 235 -64.04 -0.85 -29.49
N PHE A 236 -63.68 0.14 -30.31
CA PHE A 236 -64.65 0.81 -31.18
C PHE A 236 -65.29 -0.13 -32.21
N ASN A 237 -64.52 -1.05 -32.79
CA ASN A 237 -65.05 -2.07 -33.69
C ASN A 237 -65.95 -3.05 -32.94
N ASN A 238 -65.54 -3.55 -31.76
CA ASN A 238 -66.39 -4.42 -30.94
C ASN A 238 -67.71 -3.75 -30.53
N LEU A 239 -67.69 -2.46 -30.16
CA LEU A 239 -68.90 -1.70 -29.84
C LEU A 239 -69.78 -1.45 -31.07
N ARG A 240 -69.17 -1.27 -32.25
CA ARG A 240 -69.89 -1.14 -33.52
C ARG A 240 -70.56 -2.46 -33.90
N ASP A 241 -69.82 -3.57 -33.80
CA ASP A 241 -70.30 -4.92 -34.11
C ASP A 241 -71.40 -5.37 -33.14
N SER A 242 -71.35 -4.94 -31.87
CA SER A 242 -72.42 -5.17 -30.90
C SER A 242 -73.61 -4.20 -31.02
N GLY A 243 -73.58 -3.28 -31.99
CA GLY A 243 -74.72 -2.42 -32.34
C GLY A 243 -74.95 -1.24 -31.38
N PHE A 244 -73.97 -0.87 -30.56
CA PHE A 244 -74.08 0.31 -29.68
C PHE A 244 -73.92 1.64 -30.43
N PHE A 245 -73.15 1.64 -31.53
CA PHE A 245 -73.09 2.79 -32.44
C PHE A 245 -74.14 2.63 -33.53
N TYR A 246 -75.17 3.47 -33.50
CA TYR A 246 -76.21 3.56 -34.52
C TYR A 246 -76.26 4.98 -35.09
N ASP A 247 -76.68 5.12 -36.35
CA ASP A 247 -77.00 6.42 -36.90
C ASP A 247 -78.35 6.88 -36.32
N PRO A 248 -78.43 8.06 -35.66
CA PRO A 248 -79.70 8.56 -35.13
C PRO A 248 -80.76 8.67 -36.22
N ILE A 249 -80.37 9.00 -37.46
CA ILE A 249 -81.32 9.14 -38.57
C ILE A 249 -81.91 7.79 -38.95
N GLU A 250 -81.09 6.73 -39.04
CA GLU A 250 -81.57 5.38 -39.32
C GLU A 250 -82.52 4.89 -38.22
N ARG A 251 -82.19 5.15 -36.95
CA ARG A 251 -83.04 4.77 -35.82
C ARG A 251 -84.35 5.54 -35.81
N ASP A 252 -84.35 6.83 -36.07
CA ASP A 252 -85.55 7.67 -36.13
C ASP A 252 -86.45 7.24 -37.30
N ILE A 253 -85.85 6.87 -38.43
CA ILE A 253 -86.60 6.29 -39.56
C ILE A 253 -87.23 4.96 -39.15
N GLU A 254 -86.49 4.06 -38.51
CA GLU A 254 -86.99 2.76 -38.08
C GLU A 254 -88.09 2.85 -37.02
N THR A 255 -87.96 3.79 -36.08
CA THR A 255 -88.82 3.88 -34.88
C THR A 255 -89.99 4.84 -35.03
N GLU A 256 -89.84 5.92 -35.78
CA GLU A 256 -90.90 6.94 -35.94
C GLU A 256 -91.50 6.89 -37.34
N PHE A 257 -90.67 6.99 -38.38
CA PHE A 257 -91.15 7.13 -39.76
C PHE A 257 -91.79 5.85 -40.32
N LEU A 258 -91.14 4.69 -40.17
CA LEU A 258 -91.68 3.43 -40.68
C LEU A 258 -93.03 3.08 -40.02
N PRO A 259 -93.19 3.17 -38.69
CA PRO A 259 -94.50 2.96 -38.08
C PRO A 259 -95.54 3.97 -38.55
N TRP A 260 -95.20 5.25 -38.63
CA TRP A 260 -96.10 6.28 -39.17
C TRP A 260 -96.53 5.97 -40.61
N LEU A 261 -95.59 5.65 -41.49
CA LEU A 261 -95.88 5.28 -42.88
C LEU A 261 -96.77 4.04 -42.95
N MET A 262 -96.49 3.02 -42.15
CA MET A 262 -97.31 1.81 -42.09
C MET A 262 -98.72 2.11 -41.60
N THR A 263 -98.90 3.02 -40.63
CA THR A 263 -100.24 3.45 -40.17
C THR A 263 -101.01 4.22 -41.26
N GLU A 264 -100.38 5.14 -41.99
CA GLU A 264 -101.02 5.86 -43.10
C GLU A 264 -101.39 4.92 -44.26
N VAL A 265 -100.51 3.96 -44.59
CA VAL A 265 -100.81 2.91 -45.57
C VAL A 265 -101.99 2.06 -45.10
N GLU A 266 -102.05 1.70 -43.81
CA GLU A 266 -103.18 0.98 -43.23
C GLU A 266 -104.48 1.80 -43.29
N GLU A 267 -104.44 3.09 -42.99
CA GLU A 267 -105.60 3.98 -43.11
C GLU A 267 -106.11 4.10 -44.55
N THR A 268 -105.22 4.28 -45.53
CA THR A 268 -105.62 4.34 -46.94
C THR A 268 -106.20 3.01 -47.42
N LEU A 269 -105.65 1.87 -46.97
CA LEU A 269 -106.24 0.55 -47.20
C LEU A 269 -107.61 0.42 -46.55
N LYS A 270 -107.78 0.84 -45.29
CA LYS A 270 -109.09 0.87 -44.60
C LYS A 270 -110.10 1.73 -45.36
N ARG A 271 -109.73 2.94 -45.82
CA ARG A 271 -110.59 3.80 -46.64
C ARG A 271 -110.97 3.14 -47.97
N LYS A 272 -110.03 2.44 -48.63
CA LYS A 272 -110.32 1.67 -49.87
C LYS A 272 -111.24 0.48 -49.60
N VAL A 273 -111.06 -0.25 -48.50
CA VAL A 273 -111.94 -1.35 -48.09
C VAL A 273 -113.33 -0.82 -47.77
N LEU A 274 -113.44 0.25 -46.98
CA LEU A 274 -114.71 0.92 -46.69
C LEU A 274 -115.40 1.38 -47.99
N GLY A 275 -114.65 2.04 -48.88
CA GLY A 275 -115.15 2.43 -50.20
C GLY A 275 -115.71 1.25 -51.00
N ARG A 276 -114.99 0.11 -51.03
CA ARG A 276 -115.49 -1.14 -51.65
C ARG A 276 -116.75 -1.67 -50.96
N THR A 277 -116.81 -1.71 -49.63
CA THR A 277 -118.01 -2.18 -48.90
C THR A 277 -119.22 -1.30 -49.12
N VAL A 278 -119.05 0.03 -49.17
CA VAL A 278 -120.12 0.97 -49.48
C VAL A 278 -120.58 0.77 -50.92
N LEU A 279 -119.65 0.64 -51.87
CA LEU A 279 -119.98 0.36 -53.27
C LEU A 279 -120.76 -0.95 -53.41
N ASP A 280 -120.31 -2.03 -52.76
CA ASP A 280 -121.00 -3.32 -52.73
C ASP A 280 -122.40 -3.20 -52.12
N SER A 281 -122.56 -2.48 -51.00
CA SER A 281 -123.88 -2.23 -50.40
C SER A 281 -124.82 -1.44 -51.31
N LEU A 282 -124.28 -0.49 -52.08
CA LEU A 282 -125.03 0.34 -53.02
C LEU A 282 -125.44 -0.48 -54.25
N ILE A 283 -124.56 -1.36 -54.74
CA ILE A 283 -124.88 -2.36 -55.77
C ILE A 283 -126.01 -3.28 -55.27
N SER A 284 -125.90 -3.83 -54.05
CA SER A 284 -126.97 -4.66 -53.46
C SER A 284 -128.30 -3.92 -53.37
N ALA A 285 -128.32 -2.68 -52.87
CA ALA A 285 -129.54 -1.88 -52.76
C ALA A 285 -130.16 -1.52 -54.14
N VAL A 286 -129.33 -1.26 -55.16
CA VAL A 286 -129.83 -1.04 -56.54
C VAL A 286 -130.41 -2.31 -57.13
N VAL A 287 -129.80 -3.47 -56.86
CA VAL A 287 -130.33 -4.78 -57.29
C VAL A 287 -131.65 -5.09 -56.60
N GLU A 288 -131.80 -4.84 -55.29
CA GLU A 288 -133.05 -4.98 -54.55
C GLU A 288 -134.15 -4.06 -55.11
N LYS A 289 -133.89 -2.76 -55.27
CA LYS A 289 -134.86 -1.83 -55.88
C LYS A 289 -135.28 -2.25 -57.29
N ARG A 290 -134.36 -2.82 -58.09
CA ARG A 290 -134.70 -3.36 -59.41
C ARG A 290 -135.54 -4.63 -59.31
N LEU A 291 -135.27 -5.53 -58.35
CA LEU A 291 -136.11 -6.69 -58.08
C LEU A 291 -137.53 -6.27 -57.65
N ASP A 292 -137.64 -5.30 -56.75
CA ASP A 292 -138.92 -4.72 -56.33
C ASP A 292 -139.67 -4.09 -57.51
N ALA A 293 -138.98 -3.33 -58.36
CA ALA A 293 -139.55 -2.76 -59.59
C ALA A 293 -139.98 -3.81 -60.62
N PHE A 294 -139.39 -5.01 -60.60
CA PHE A 294 -139.82 -6.14 -61.44
C PHE A 294 -141.03 -6.89 -60.85
N SER A 295 -141.21 -6.87 -59.52
CA SER A 295 -142.35 -7.51 -58.85
C SER A 295 -143.69 -6.80 -59.05
N HIS A 296 -143.67 -5.54 -59.51
CA HIS A 296 -144.86 -4.77 -59.88
C HIS A 296 -144.89 -4.43 -61.38
N LYS A 297 -145.94 -4.86 -62.11
CA LYS A 297 -146.15 -4.54 -63.54
C LYS A 297 -147.64 -4.69 -63.94
N PRO A 298 -148.24 -3.93 -64.90
CA PRO A 298 -148.23 -2.45 -65.15
C PRO A 298 -149.58 -1.81 -65.67
N LEU A 299 -149.55 -0.48 -65.96
CA LEU A 299 -150.28 0.37 -66.99
C LEU A 299 -151.53 1.23 -66.57
N PRO A 300 -151.94 2.31 -67.30
CA PRO A 300 -151.20 3.36 -68.08
C PRO A 300 -151.81 4.82 -68.08
N ASP A 301 -151.17 5.72 -68.90
CA ASP A 301 -151.66 6.96 -69.62
C ASP A 301 -151.15 8.39 -69.22
N GLN A 302 -150.04 8.82 -69.86
CA GLN A 302 -149.76 10.01 -70.76
C GLN A 302 -150.46 11.41 -70.61
N PRO A 303 -149.94 12.57 -71.16
CA PRO A 303 -148.60 12.94 -71.69
C PRO A 303 -148.12 14.46 -71.59
N GLU A 304 -146.89 14.74 -72.12
CA GLU A 304 -146.21 15.98 -72.67
C GLU A 304 -145.88 17.22 -71.76
N VAL A 305 -144.62 17.65 -71.44
CA VAL A 305 -143.42 18.18 -72.20
C VAL A 305 -143.61 19.65 -72.69
N PRO A 306 -142.62 20.60 -72.80
CA PRO A 306 -141.12 20.56 -72.71
C PRO A 306 -140.45 21.63 -71.76
N ALA A 307 -139.29 21.39 -71.14
CA ALA A 307 -137.86 21.52 -71.58
C ALA A 307 -137.32 22.97 -71.75
N GLU A 308 -136.28 23.38 -70.99
CA GLU A 308 -134.86 23.54 -71.43
C GLU A 308 -133.94 24.18 -70.34
N GLU A 309 -132.61 24.06 -70.55
CA GLU A 309 -131.42 24.02 -69.66
C GLU A 309 -131.00 25.31 -68.89
N PRO A 310 -129.99 25.25 -67.98
CA PRO A 310 -128.64 25.70 -68.39
C PRO A 310 -127.41 25.03 -67.71
N LYS A 311 -126.23 25.36 -68.27
CA LYS A 311 -124.85 24.94 -67.91
C LYS A 311 -124.06 26.14 -67.27
N PRO A 312 -122.77 26.02 -66.89
CA PRO A 312 -122.31 26.15 -65.50
C PRO A 312 -121.48 27.41 -65.17
N THR A 313 -121.18 27.53 -63.88
CA THR A 313 -120.35 28.49 -63.13
C THR A 313 -118.93 28.67 -63.67
N GLU A 314 -118.37 29.88 -63.56
CA GLU A 314 -116.93 30.05 -63.32
C GLU A 314 -116.54 31.39 -62.63
N THR A 315 -115.70 31.20 -61.60
CA THR A 315 -114.54 31.98 -61.13
C THR A 315 -114.65 33.36 -60.44
N ALA A 316 -114.17 33.30 -59.19
CA ALA A 316 -113.78 34.33 -58.24
C ALA A 316 -112.62 35.24 -58.67
N GLN A 317 -112.55 36.40 -58.03
CA GLN A 317 -111.36 37.21 -57.76
C GLN A 317 -111.59 38.02 -56.45
N PRO A 318 -110.56 38.63 -55.83
CA PRO A 318 -110.09 38.32 -54.46
C PRO A 318 -110.19 39.49 -53.45
N GLN A 319 -109.93 39.21 -52.17
CA GLN A 319 -109.67 40.19 -51.08
C GLN A 319 -108.53 39.63 -50.21
N GLU A 320 -107.37 40.27 -49.96
CA GLU A 320 -107.03 41.59 -49.37
C GLU A 320 -107.25 41.70 -47.85
N ALA A 321 -106.31 42.42 -47.22
CA ALA A 321 -106.16 42.80 -45.80
C ALA A 321 -105.69 41.70 -44.82
N GLY A 322 -104.71 41.91 -43.95
CA GLY A 322 -104.04 43.12 -43.42
C GLY A 322 -103.67 42.78 -41.97
N GLU A 323 -102.42 42.86 -41.53
CA GLU A 323 -101.68 44.05 -41.08
C GLU A 323 -101.46 44.03 -39.55
N THR A 324 -100.40 44.72 -39.14
CA THR A 324 -100.05 45.27 -37.82
C THR A 324 -99.27 44.36 -36.85
N ASP A 325 -98.27 44.82 -36.12
CA ASP A 325 -97.35 45.97 -36.21
C ASP A 325 -96.39 45.88 -34.99
N THR A 326 -95.17 46.42 -35.12
CA THR A 326 -94.37 47.07 -34.03
C THR A 326 -93.93 46.23 -32.81
N ALA A 327 -92.84 46.50 -32.07
CA ALA A 327 -91.69 47.39 -32.14
C ALA A 327 -90.75 47.00 -30.98
N GLU A 328 -89.46 47.34 -31.14
CA GLU A 328 -88.48 47.76 -30.11
C GLU A 328 -88.06 46.85 -28.94
N GLN A 329 -86.73 46.78 -28.74
CA GLN A 329 -85.95 47.11 -27.51
C GLN A 329 -84.72 46.20 -27.30
N LEU A 330 -83.52 46.82 -27.28
CA LEU A 330 -82.57 46.97 -26.15
C LEU A 330 -81.77 45.68 -25.84
N VAL A 331 -80.55 45.62 -25.30
CA VAL A 331 -79.39 46.46 -24.97
C VAL A 331 -78.31 45.45 -24.53
N ALA A 332 -77.03 45.75 -24.80
CA ALA A 332 -75.79 45.30 -24.14
C ALA A 332 -75.50 43.79 -23.96
N GLU A 333 -74.27 43.41 -24.32
CA GLU A 333 -73.28 43.02 -23.31
C GLU A 333 -71.85 43.27 -23.81
N GLN A 334 -70.99 43.59 -22.86
CA GLN A 334 -69.58 43.98 -22.99
C GLN A 334 -68.70 42.74 -23.16
N GLU A 335 -67.55 42.87 -23.84
CA GLU A 335 -66.24 42.73 -23.18
C GLU A 335 -65.07 43.09 -24.12
N GLU A 336 -64.05 43.64 -23.46
CA GLU A 336 -62.77 44.22 -23.88
C GLU A 336 -61.92 43.28 -24.79
N THR A 337 -61.28 43.74 -25.86
CA THR A 337 -59.92 44.36 -25.95
C THR A 337 -58.88 43.69 -25.03
N ASP A 338 -57.63 43.39 -25.40
CA ASP A 338 -56.83 43.72 -26.57
C ASP A 338 -55.60 42.78 -26.63
N GLN A 339 -55.08 42.62 -27.83
CA GLN A 339 -53.74 42.13 -28.21
C GLN A 339 -52.63 43.16 -27.80
N PRO A 340 -51.34 43.06 -28.20
CA PRO A 340 -50.38 41.94 -28.18
C PRO A 340 -48.91 42.39 -27.81
N VAL A 341 -47.97 41.44 -27.91
CA VAL A 341 -46.55 41.57 -28.40
C VAL A 341 -45.59 42.56 -27.71
N ALA A 342 -44.44 42.05 -27.22
CA ALA A 342 -43.11 42.27 -27.81
C ALA A 342 -41.95 41.85 -26.88
N GLU A 343 -40.86 41.48 -27.53
CA GLU A 343 -39.56 41.00 -27.07
C GLU A 343 -38.74 42.03 -26.26
N GLU A 344 -37.77 41.55 -25.48
CA GLU A 344 -36.45 42.20 -25.42
C GLU A 344 -35.34 41.23 -24.96
N GLN A 345 -34.29 41.12 -25.75
CA GLN A 345 -32.96 40.72 -25.31
C GLN A 345 -32.20 41.98 -24.86
N LEU A 346 -31.30 41.86 -23.86
CA LEU A 346 -29.89 42.27 -24.00
C LEU A 346 -29.06 42.05 -22.73
N SER A 347 -27.81 41.74 -22.97
CA SER A 347 -26.66 41.57 -22.07
C SER A 347 -26.16 42.86 -21.40
N ARG A 348 -25.51 42.77 -20.22
CA ARG A 348 -24.11 43.24 -19.95
C ARG A 348 -23.66 43.13 -18.46
N ARG A 349 -22.62 42.30 -18.25
CA ARG A 349 -21.26 42.56 -17.69
C ARG A 349 -21.02 43.50 -16.47
N SER A 350 -20.04 43.08 -15.65
CA SER A 350 -19.19 43.75 -14.59
C SER A 350 -19.60 43.40 -13.14
N SER A 351 -18.84 42.67 -12.30
CA SER A 351 -17.47 42.76 -11.73
C SER A 351 -17.33 43.66 -10.49
N SER A 352 -17.21 43.03 -9.30
CA SER A 352 -16.55 43.52 -8.06
C SER A 352 -16.54 42.35 -7.05
N GLN A 353 -15.42 41.68 -6.73
CA GLN A 353 -14.37 42.02 -5.75
C GLN A 353 -14.85 42.25 -4.30
N LEU A 354 -14.19 41.49 -3.39
CA LEU A 354 -14.02 41.62 -1.93
C LEU A 354 -15.11 41.06 -1.01
N GLU A 355 -14.77 40.00 -0.27
CA GLU A 355 -14.64 40.05 1.20
C GLU A 355 -13.90 38.79 1.72
N GLU A 356 -12.70 39.03 2.25
CA GLU A 356 -11.98 38.14 3.17
C GLU A 356 -12.71 38.14 4.52
N THR A 357 -12.85 36.98 5.14
CA THR A 357 -13.08 36.90 6.59
C THR A 357 -12.05 35.98 7.20
N ASP A 358 -11.02 36.61 7.77
CA ASP A 358 -10.23 36.08 8.86
C ASP A 358 -11.15 35.85 10.08
N GLN A 359 -11.13 34.64 10.64
CA GLN A 359 -11.38 34.44 12.06
C GLN A 359 -10.34 33.48 12.63
N ALA A 360 -9.31 34.10 13.21
CA ALA A 360 -8.50 33.51 14.25
C ALA A 360 -9.36 33.31 15.51
N GLY A 361 -9.33 32.10 16.05
CA GLY A 361 -9.90 31.74 17.35
C GLY A 361 -8.96 30.75 18.02
N THR A 362 -7.96 31.29 18.70
CA THR A 362 -7.06 30.60 19.62
C THR A 362 -7.85 30.11 20.83
N GLU A 363 -7.89 28.79 21.06
CA GLU A 363 -8.16 28.23 22.39
C GLU A 363 -6.92 27.46 22.85
N ASP A 364 -6.17 28.17 23.70
CA ASP A 364 -5.10 27.68 24.54
C ASP A 364 -5.74 26.92 25.71
N LEU A 365 -5.55 25.61 25.77
CA LEU A 365 -5.88 24.79 26.93
C LEU A 365 -4.64 24.03 27.36
N GLY A 366 -3.86 24.70 28.21
CA GLY A 366 -2.91 24.05 29.09
C GLY A 366 -3.65 23.26 30.17
N ILE A 367 -3.34 21.97 30.27
CA ILE A 367 -3.59 21.15 31.45
C ILE A 367 -2.39 20.21 31.65
N GLU A 368 -1.71 20.46 32.78
CA GLU A 368 -0.85 19.61 33.63
C GLU A 368 0.24 18.70 33.04
#